data_AF-A0A5K1BW63-F1
#
_entry.id   AF-A0A5K1BW63-F1
#
_cell.length_a   1.000
_cell.length_b   1.000
_cell.length_c   1.000
_cell.angle_alpha   90.00
_cell.angle_beta   90.00
_cell.angle_gamma   90.00
#
_symmetry.space_group_name_H-M   'P 1'
#
loop_
_entity.id
_entity.type
_entity.pdbx_description
1 polymer ?
#
loop_
_entity_poly.entity_id
_entity_poly.type
_entity_poly.pdbx_seq_one_letter_code
_entity_poly.pdbx_strand_id
1 'polypeptide(L)' 'GTFETLQKEFSTEIETLTNVEHRSLVKLIGFVDEDNESIIVSEYVPNGTLREHLD' A
#
# COMPACT_ATOMS: atom_id res chain seq x y z
N GLY A 1 15.30 14.90 -3.00
CA GLY A 1 14.52 15.90 -2.20
C GLY A 1 13.35 15.21 -1.52
N THR A 2 12.63 15.86 -0.60
CA THR A 2 11.50 15.21 0.14
C THR A 2 10.45 14.58 -0.78
N PHE A 3 10.18 15.19 -1.94
CA PHE A 3 9.28 14.65 -2.98
C PHE A 3 9.77 13.32 -3.57
N GLU A 4 11.06 13.24 -3.91
CA GLU A 4 11.70 12.05 -4.49
C GLU A 4 11.69 10.86 -3.50
N THR A 5 11.77 11.15 -2.20
CA THR A 5 11.65 10.13 -1.15
C THR A 5 10.24 9.54 -1.10
N LEU A 6 9.20 10.37 -1.15
CA LEU A 6 7.80 9.93 -1.12
C LEU A 6 7.45 9.08 -2.36
N GLN A 7 7.91 9.48 -3.54
CA GLN A 7 7.69 8.72 -4.77
C GLN A 7 8.35 7.33 -4.72
N LYS A 8 9.53 7.25 -4.11
CA LYS A 8 10.23 5.98 -3.89
C LYS A 8 9.50 5.07 -2.90
N GLU A 9 8.97 5.63 -1.81
CA GLU A 9 8.18 4.89 -0.82
C GLU A 9 6.91 4.33 -1.46
N PHE A 10 6.19 5.15 -2.23
CA PHE A 10 5.02 4.72 -2.99
C PHE A 10 5.32 3.55 -3.94
N SER A 11 6.36 3.69 -4.76
CA SER A 11 6.79 2.64 -5.70
C SER A 11 7.17 1.33 -4.98
N THR A 12 7.84 1.45 -3.84
CA THR A 12 8.25 0.30 -3.02
C THR A 12 7.04 -0.42 -2.43
N GLU A 13 6.03 0.33 -1.98
CA GLU A 13 4.80 -0.22 -1.45
C GLU A 13 3.98 -0.95 -2.52
N ILE A 14 3.87 -0.38 -3.73
CA ILE A 14 3.26 -1.04 -4.89
C ILE A 14 3.98 -2.35 -5.21
N GLU A 15 5.31 -2.32 -5.32
CA GLU A 15 6.11 -3.51 -5.66
C GLU A 15 5.94 -4.60 -4.59
N THR A 16 5.92 -4.21 -3.32
CA THR A 16 5.73 -5.14 -2.21
C THR A 16 4.34 -5.76 -2.23
N LEU A 17 3.29 -4.94 -2.37
CA LEU A 17 1.90 -5.41 -2.40
C LEU A 17 1.58 -6.23 -3.66
N THR A 18 2.25 -5.95 -4.78
CA THR A 18 2.07 -6.70 -6.04
C THR A 18 2.77 -8.07 -5.97
N ASN A 19 3.97 -8.13 -5.38
CA ASN A 19 4.76 -9.36 -5.33
C ASN A 19 4.38 -10.31 -4.19
N VAL A 20 3.54 -9.88 -3.25
CA VAL A 20 3.16 -10.70 -2.10
C VAL A 20 1.69 -11.12 -2.17
N GLU A 21 1.44 -12.36 -2.62
CA GLU A 21 0.16 -13.03 -2.39
C GLU A 21 0.22 -13.83 -1.07
N HIS A 22 -0.19 -13.21 0.04
CA HIS A 22 -0.32 -13.89 1.33
C HIS A 22 -1.68 -13.60 1.97
N ARG A 23 -2.29 -14.62 2.60
CA ARG A 23 -3.63 -14.53 3.24
C ARG A 23 -3.76 -13.48 4.37
N SER A 24 -2.65 -12.90 4.79
CA SER A 24 -2.55 -11.97 5.92
C SER A 24 -2.16 -10.56 5.46
N LEU A 25 -2.10 -10.33 4.15
CA LEU A 25 -1.79 -9.04 3.56
C LEU A 25 -2.96 -8.60 2.69
N VAL A 26 -3.23 -7.30 2.74
CA VAL A 26 -4.31 -6.69 1.97
C VAL A 26 -4.02 -6.81 0.50
N LYS A 27 -5.00 -7.28 -0.26
CA LYS A 27 -4.90 -7.37 -1.70
C LYS A 27 -4.91 -5.97 -2.30
N LEU A 28 -3.87 -5.65 -3.06
CA LEU A 28 -3.87 -4.46 -3.91
C LEU A 28 -4.90 -4.66 -5.03
N ILE A 29 -5.81 -3.70 -5.16
CA ILE A 29 -6.82 -3.67 -6.23
C ILE A 29 -6.26 -2.88 -7.42
N GLY A 30 -5.53 -1.79 -7.14
CA GLY A 30 -4.86 -0.99 -8.17
C GLY A 30 -4.19 0.26 -7.59
N PHE A 31 -3.60 1.06 -8.47
CA PHE A 31 -2.99 2.33 -8.13
C PHE A 31 -3.12 3.32 -9.27
N VAL A 32 -2.99 4.61 -8.95
CA VAL A 32 -2.84 5.71 -9.91
C VAL A 32 -1.54 6.42 -9.56
N ASP A 33 -0.70 6.62 -10.57
CA ASP A 33 0.51 7.43 -10.47
C ASP A 33 0.53 8.37 -11.69
N GLU A 34 -0.07 9.55 -11.52
CA GLU A 34 -0.12 10.58 -12.56
C GLU A 34 0.32 11.93 -11.99
N ASP A 35 1.27 12.56 -12.67
CA ASP A 35 1.87 13.86 -12.37
C ASP A 35 2.28 14.05 -10.89
N ASN A 36 1.36 14.57 -10.09
CA ASN A 36 1.55 15.01 -8.72
C ASN A 36 0.67 14.26 -7.71
N GLU A 37 -0.04 13.23 -8.17
CA GLU A 37 -0.98 12.45 -7.38
C GLU A 37 -0.61 10.96 -7.45
N SER A 38 -0.38 10.37 -6.27
CA SER A 38 -0.11 8.94 -6.11
C SER A 38 -1.17 8.37 -5.17
N ILE A 39 -2.01 7.45 -5.67
CA ILE A 39 -3.15 6.87 -4.95
C ILE A 39 -3.06 5.35 -5.00
N ILE A 40 -3.24 4.70 -3.84
CA ILE A 40 -3.33 3.24 -3.71
C ILE A 40 -4.77 2.85 -3.39
N VAL A 41 -5.28 1.85 -4.12
CA VAL A 41 -6.59 1.23 -3.88
C VAL A 41 -6.36 -0.20 -3.43
N SER A 42 -6.72 -0.52 -2.19
CA SER A 42 -6.62 -1.85 -1.59
C SER A 42 -7.98 -2.37 -1.13
N GLU A 43 -8.06 -3.66 -0.85
CA GLU A 43 -9.27 -4.22 -0.23
C GLU A 43 -9.51 -3.62 1.16
N TYR A 44 -10.78 -3.40 1.47
CA TYR A 44 -11.16 -2.96 2.80
C TYR A 44 -11.01 -4.11 3.80
N VAL A 45 -10.16 -3.93 4.81
CA VAL A 45 -10.04 -4.89 5.92
C VAL A 45 -10.90 -4.41 7.09
N PRO A 46 -12.07 -5.03 7.34
CA PRO A 46 -12.99 -4.59 8.38
C PRO A 46 -12.43 -4.80 9.80
N ASN A 47 -11.47 -5.71 9.97
CA ASN A 47 -10.90 -6.07 11.27
C ASN A 47 -9.66 -5.23 11.62
N GLY A 48 -9.46 -4.10 10.95
CA GLY A 48 -8.34 -3.21 11.23
C GLY A 48 -6.98 -3.90 11.09
N THR A 49 -5.96 -3.34 11.74
CA THR A 49 -4.61 -3.90 11.73
C THR A 49 -4.48 -4.95 12.83
N LEU A 50 -3.64 -5.98 12.60
CA LEU A 50 -3.32 -6.97 13.64
C LEU A 50 -2.74 -6.32 14.92
N ARG A 51 -2.15 -5.13 14.77
CA ARG A 51 -1.61 -4.32 15.86
C ARG A 51 -2.70 -3.81 16.82
N GLU A 52 -3.92 -3.58 16.33
CA GLU A 52 -5.06 -3.17 17.16
C GLU A 52 -5.68 -4.32 17.97
N HIS A 53 -5.34 -5.57 17.63
CA HIS A 53 -5.85 -6.78 18.30
C HIS A 53 -4.80 -7.47 19.20
N LEU A 54 -3.62 -6.87 19.36
CA LEU A 54 -2.52 -7.37 20.19
C LEU A 54 -2.23 -6.50 21.42
N ASP A 55 -3.08 -5.51 21.71
CA ASP A 55 -3.08 -4.76 22.98
C ASP A 55 -3.94 -5.44 24.06
#